data_AF-A0A7C5DWV5-F1
#
_entry.id   AF-A0A7C5DWV5-F1
#
_cell.length_a   1.000
_cell.length_b   1.000
_cell.length_c   1.000
_cell.angle_alpha   90.00
_cell.angle_beta   90.00
_cell.angle_gamma   90.00
#
_symmetry.space_group_name_H-M   'P 1'
#
loop_
_entity.id
_entity.type
_entity.pdbx_description
1 polymer ?
#
loop_
_entity_poly.entity_id
_entity_poly.type
_entity_poly.pdbx_seq_one_letter_code
_entity_poly.pdbx_strand_id
1 'polypeptide(L)'
;DIKEILLSSLKKKCGIKDIALKEKMVFIKFDNKKEHLSRFIRLDNNLARLLSYYCAKGYVSKLKNSRVLIFSFGKKEQKRVEETKNLLKKIFGINASIKKEKTKLSVQTKRASLAFFFKLLCGKNAPNKKIPFVLNQAPKNIVFEFLKGYLECNGRAKKDNFIVINTASKKLALGIYWLWLKMGFLPSFYEQRPKIKNRTTNQPSLYYLKLKAQGLKNKFLFSNKKIKLDPKNRKNPNPSENNKYWLVPIVKISKENYSGWVYNIEVEKDHSYLANFISVGNCQNYDISQSYKGAKEIPGKKTPPKEIVESALKNKLPSIAYTYVEPTIFLEYALEIMKLAKEKGIKNVWVSNGFLSQESARLIIPYLDAINIDIKSFSDSFYQSICQGRLKPVLETARLMKGSGVWVEITTLIIPTLSDSPKMLKRLAHWISKNLGPETPWHISQFSGTISWKLQDLPDTPFEALKTAYKIGKKSGLKYVYTGNVPNLPTEDTFCPKCNTLCIDRTGYLVQRYDKNGKCPKCGQDLNLIL
;
A
#
# COMPACT_ATOMS: atom_id res chain seq x y z
N ASP A 1 3.74 -1.14 12.49
CA ASP A 1 4.77 -1.97 11.81
C ASP A 1 4.17 -2.60 10.55
N ILE A 2 4.40 -2.00 9.37
CA ILE A 2 3.91 -2.44 8.04
C ILE A 2 4.26 -3.90 7.73
N LYS A 3 5.30 -4.42 8.39
CA LYS A 3 5.72 -5.81 8.32
C LYS A 3 4.61 -6.76 8.80
N GLU A 4 3.94 -6.46 9.90
CA GLU A 4 2.88 -7.31 10.46
C GLU A 4 1.62 -7.31 9.60
N ILE A 5 1.29 -6.18 8.96
CA ILE A 5 0.12 -6.02 8.09
C ILE A 5 0.32 -6.77 6.76
N LEU A 6 1.52 -6.68 6.17
CA LEU A 6 1.88 -7.48 5.00
C LEU A 6 1.91 -8.98 5.32
N LEU A 7 2.41 -9.33 6.51
CA LEU A 7 2.40 -10.71 7.02
C LEU A 7 0.97 -11.22 7.22
N SER A 8 0.07 -10.46 7.83
CA SER A 8 -1.32 -10.88 8.09
C SER A 8 -2.12 -11.01 6.79
N SER A 9 -1.93 -10.11 5.82
CA SER A 9 -2.57 -10.17 4.51
C SER A 9 -2.06 -11.34 3.65
N LEU A 10 -0.76 -11.65 3.72
CA LEU A 10 -0.17 -12.84 3.09
C LEU A 10 -0.63 -14.14 3.78
N LYS A 11 -0.73 -14.16 5.11
CA LYS A 11 -1.25 -15.29 5.90
C LYS A 11 -2.68 -15.65 5.45
N LYS A 12 -3.55 -14.63 5.31
CA LYS A 12 -4.96 -14.79 4.92
C LYS A 12 -5.13 -15.22 3.45
N LYS A 13 -4.36 -14.67 2.51
CA LYS A 13 -4.46 -15.00 1.06
C LYS A 13 -3.76 -16.30 0.64
N CYS A 14 -2.74 -16.75 1.38
CA CYS A 14 -1.94 -17.93 1.01
C CYS A 14 -2.12 -19.14 1.94
N GLY A 15 -2.99 -19.06 2.94
CA GLY A 15 -3.22 -20.16 3.91
C GLY A 15 -2.03 -20.42 4.84
N ILE A 16 -1.18 -19.42 5.08
CA ILE A 16 0.01 -19.53 5.92
C ILE A 16 -0.39 -19.10 7.34
N LYS A 17 -0.24 -19.97 8.35
CA LYS A 17 -0.69 -19.68 9.72
C LYS A 17 0.29 -18.85 10.54
N ASP A 18 1.61 -18.97 10.30
CA ASP A 18 2.61 -18.16 11.02
C ASP A 18 3.99 -18.07 10.34
N ILE A 19 4.72 -16.97 10.57
CA ILE A 19 6.14 -16.79 10.20
C ILE A 19 6.85 -16.34 11.48
N ALA A 20 7.52 -17.27 12.16
CA ALA A 20 8.26 -16.96 13.37
C ALA A 20 9.66 -16.46 13.01
N LEU A 21 9.95 -15.19 13.33
CA LEU A 21 11.30 -14.63 13.35
C LEU A 21 11.83 -14.76 14.78
N LYS A 22 12.35 -15.93 15.15
CA LYS A 22 13.25 -16.04 16.30
C LYS A 22 14.68 -15.86 15.76
N GLU A 23 15.36 -14.83 16.26
CA GLU A 23 16.80 -14.54 16.06
C GLU A 23 17.31 -14.61 14.61
N LYS A 24 17.21 -13.55 13.80
CA LYS A 24 17.86 -13.42 12.46
C LYS A 24 17.72 -14.65 11.51
N MET A 25 16.79 -15.58 11.75
CA MET A 25 16.57 -16.77 10.95
C MET A 25 15.15 -16.74 10.38
N VAL A 26 15.03 -16.98 9.07
CA VAL A 26 13.74 -16.99 8.36
C VAL A 26 13.31 -18.45 8.16
N PHE A 27 12.12 -18.81 8.64
CA PHE A 27 11.55 -20.14 8.46
C PHE A 27 10.31 -20.11 7.55
N ILE A 28 10.11 -21.19 6.78
CA ILE A 28 8.92 -21.41 5.97
C ILE A 28 8.05 -22.46 6.68
N LYS A 29 6.87 -22.06 7.15
CA LYS A 29 5.92 -22.93 7.89
C LYS A 29 4.86 -23.52 6.96
N PHE A 30 4.61 -24.83 7.07
CA PHE A 30 3.56 -25.53 6.30
C PHE A 30 2.48 -26.14 7.21
N ASP A 31 1.27 -26.30 6.67
CA ASP A 31 0.21 -27.10 7.28
C ASP A 31 0.35 -28.52 6.73
N ASN A 32 1.08 -29.40 7.43
CA ASN A 32 1.33 -30.75 6.94
C ASN A 32 1.04 -31.78 8.03
N LYS A 33 0.11 -32.69 7.73
CA LYS A 33 -0.18 -33.92 8.50
C LYS A 33 0.63 -35.14 8.00
N LYS A 34 1.58 -34.96 7.07
CA LYS A 34 2.37 -36.06 6.46
C LYS A 34 3.84 -36.04 6.91
N GLU A 35 4.36 -37.22 7.24
CA GLU A 35 5.61 -37.49 7.98
C GLU A 35 6.94 -37.02 7.35
N HIS A 36 6.99 -36.61 6.07
CA HIS A 36 8.27 -36.52 5.34
C HIS A 36 8.73 -35.11 4.91
N LEU A 37 8.07 -34.05 5.36
CA LEU A 37 8.56 -32.68 5.16
C LEU A 37 8.42 -31.92 6.46
N SER A 38 9.55 -31.45 7.01
CA SER A 38 9.56 -30.65 8.23
C SER A 38 8.56 -29.50 8.12
N ARG A 39 7.77 -29.34 9.17
CA ARG A 39 6.80 -28.25 9.29
C ARG A 39 7.46 -26.88 9.18
N PHE A 40 8.73 -26.78 9.54
CA PHE A 40 9.54 -25.57 9.48
C PHE A 40 10.81 -25.84 8.67
N ILE A 41 10.96 -25.15 7.55
CA ILE A 41 12.16 -25.22 6.72
C ILE A 41 12.94 -23.91 6.88
N ARG A 42 14.18 -24.00 7.36
CA ARG A 42 15.06 -22.84 7.50
C ARG A 42 15.51 -22.34 6.13
N LEU A 43 15.38 -21.04 5.90
CA LEU A 43 15.98 -20.36 4.75
C LEU A 43 17.44 -20.06 5.09
N ASP A 44 18.33 -20.89 4.57
CA ASP A 44 19.78 -20.72 4.61
C ASP A 44 20.34 -20.53 3.18
N ASN A 45 21.68 -20.44 3.07
CA ASN A 45 22.34 -20.32 1.77
C ASN A 45 22.07 -21.52 0.85
N ASN A 46 21.96 -22.74 1.41
CA ASN A 46 21.69 -23.95 0.63
C ASN A 46 20.30 -23.90 -0.01
N LEU A 47 19.28 -23.52 0.77
CA LEU A 47 17.92 -23.37 0.26
C LEU A 47 17.80 -22.21 -0.72
N ALA A 48 18.44 -21.08 -0.45
CA ALA A 48 18.48 -19.95 -1.39
C ALA A 48 19.09 -20.34 -2.74
N ARG A 49 20.21 -21.09 -2.71
CA ARG A 49 20.85 -21.65 -3.90
C ARG A 49 19.90 -22.56 -4.68
N LEU A 50 19.24 -23.50 -4.00
CA LEU A 50 18.30 -24.42 -4.64
C LEU A 50 17.06 -23.71 -5.22
N LEU A 51 16.52 -22.71 -4.51
CA LEU A 51 15.42 -21.87 -5.00
C LEU A 51 15.85 -21.09 -6.25
N SER A 52 17.10 -20.63 -6.32
CA SER A 52 17.63 -19.94 -7.51
C SER A 52 17.64 -20.86 -8.74
N TYR A 53 18.05 -22.12 -8.56
CA TYR A 53 18.05 -23.13 -9.62
C TYR A 53 16.64 -23.48 -10.05
N TYR A 54 15.68 -23.50 -9.14
CA TYR A 54 14.28 -23.68 -9.51
C TYR A 54 13.76 -22.49 -10.34
N CYS A 55 13.99 -21.27 -9.87
CA CYS A 55 13.59 -20.06 -10.59
C CYS A 55 14.25 -20.01 -11.98
N ALA A 56 15.49 -20.47 -12.14
CA ALA A 56 16.15 -20.48 -13.43
C ALA A 56 15.72 -21.64 -14.34
N LYS A 57 15.78 -22.88 -13.83
CA LYS A 57 15.74 -24.14 -14.61
C LYS A 57 14.69 -25.15 -14.15
N GLY A 58 13.98 -24.87 -13.05
CA GLY A 58 12.97 -25.75 -12.48
C GLY A 58 11.55 -25.55 -13.03
N TYR A 59 10.75 -26.61 -12.94
CA TYR A 59 9.30 -26.59 -13.18
C TYR A 59 8.60 -27.77 -12.50
N VAL A 60 7.28 -27.69 -12.39
CA VAL A 60 6.45 -28.78 -11.84
C VAL A 60 5.53 -29.35 -12.91
N SER A 61 5.66 -30.66 -13.16
CA SER A 61 4.79 -31.41 -14.08
C SER A 61 3.69 -32.15 -13.32
N LYS A 62 2.51 -32.27 -13.93
CA LYS A 62 1.41 -33.11 -13.42
C LYS A 62 1.59 -34.54 -13.94
N LEU A 63 1.37 -35.52 -13.07
CA LEU A 63 1.13 -36.92 -13.43
C LEU A 63 -0.32 -37.29 -13.10
N LYS A 64 -0.80 -38.45 -13.60
CA LYS A 64 -2.16 -38.95 -13.41
C LYS A 64 -2.64 -38.80 -11.95
N ASN A 65 -1.83 -39.25 -10.99
CA ASN A 65 -2.14 -39.20 -9.55
C ASN A 65 -1.08 -38.48 -8.68
N SER A 66 -0.14 -37.73 -9.28
CA SER A 66 0.96 -37.10 -8.53
C SER A 66 1.55 -35.87 -9.22
N ARG A 67 2.61 -35.28 -8.65
CA ARG A 67 3.38 -34.18 -9.25
C ARG A 67 4.87 -34.49 -9.19
N VAL A 68 5.58 -34.11 -10.25
CA VAL A 68 7.03 -34.26 -10.33
C VAL A 68 7.66 -32.88 -10.31
N LEU A 69 8.62 -32.71 -9.42
CA LEU A 69 9.53 -31.58 -9.42
C LEU A 69 10.70 -31.91 -10.34
N ILE A 70 10.97 -31.04 -11.30
CA ILE A 70 12.01 -31.25 -12.32
C ILE A 70 12.89 -30.00 -12.39
N PHE A 71 14.21 -30.20 -12.44
CA PHE A 71 15.20 -29.17 -12.79
C PHE A 71 15.90 -29.60 -14.07
N SER A 72 15.81 -28.81 -15.14
CA SER A 72 16.38 -29.17 -16.44
C SER A 72 17.55 -28.26 -16.82
N PHE A 73 18.72 -28.86 -16.94
CA PHE A 73 19.99 -28.22 -17.26
C PHE A 73 20.51 -28.68 -18.63
N GLY A 74 21.36 -27.88 -19.27
CA GLY A 74 22.07 -28.29 -20.48
C GLY A 74 23.14 -29.35 -20.17
N LYS A 75 23.53 -30.14 -21.16
CA LYS A 75 24.53 -31.23 -21.00
C LYS A 75 25.87 -30.77 -20.37
N LYS A 76 26.30 -29.53 -20.66
CA LYS A 76 27.55 -28.96 -20.12
C LYS A 76 27.44 -28.50 -18.66
N GLU A 77 26.26 -28.53 -18.05
CA GLU A 77 25.98 -28.02 -16.70
C GLU A 77 26.00 -29.14 -15.63
N GLN A 78 26.76 -30.22 -15.86
CA GLN A 78 26.83 -31.42 -14.99
C GLN A 78 27.09 -31.08 -13.51
N LYS A 79 27.97 -30.11 -13.23
CA LYS A 79 28.25 -29.65 -11.86
C LYS A 79 26.98 -29.20 -11.13
N ARG A 80 26.10 -28.46 -11.81
CA ARG A 80 24.84 -27.95 -11.24
C ARG A 80 23.77 -29.03 -11.09
N VAL A 81 23.80 -30.05 -11.95
CA VAL A 81 22.96 -31.25 -11.81
C VAL A 81 23.28 -31.95 -10.49
N GLU A 82 24.57 -32.21 -10.22
CA GLU A 82 24.98 -32.90 -8.99
C GLU A 82 24.78 -32.02 -7.75
N GLU A 83 25.08 -30.72 -7.84
CA GLU A 83 24.81 -29.76 -6.76
C GLU A 83 23.31 -29.72 -6.40
N THR A 84 22.42 -29.68 -7.41
CA THR A 84 20.97 -29.70 -7.19
C THR A 84 20.53 -30.97 -6.47
N LYS A 85 21.04 -32.14 -6.89
CA LYS A 85 20.75 -33.44 -6.25
C LYS A 85 21.24 -33.47 -4.80
N ASN A 86 22.45 -32.99 -4.55
CA ASN A 86 23.03 -32.92 -3.21
C ASN A 86 22.26 -31.96 -2.29
N LEU A 87 21.85 -30.80 -2.80
CA LEU A 87 21.01 -29.85 -2.06
C LEU A 87 19.64 -30.44 -1.72
N LEU A 88 19.01 -31.17 -2.64
CA LEU A 88 17.74 -31.87 -2.36
C LEU A 88 17.89 -32.93 -1.26
N LYS A 89 18.99 -33.69 -1.27
CA LYS A 89 19.31 -34.66 -0.22
C LYS A 89 19.60 -33.98 1.11
N LYS A 90 20.43 -32.94 1.11
CA LYS A 90 20.86 -32.23 2.33
C LYS A 90 19.71 -31.48 3.02
N ILE A 91 18.86 -30.80 2.26
CA ILE A 91 17.80 -29.93 2.82
C ILE A 91 16.55 -30.75 3.17
N PHE A 92 16.21 -31.74 2.35
CA PHE A 92 14.92 -32.45 2.47
C PHE A 92 15.05 -33.95 2.71
N GLY A 93 16.26 -34.51 2.77
CA GLY A 93 16.46 -35.96 2.88
C GLY A 93 16.01 -36.73 1.62
N ILE A 94 15.83 -36.06 0.48
CA ILE A 94 15.24 -36.66 -0.72
C ILE A 94 16.33 -37.05 -1.71
N ASN A 95 16.41 -38.35 -2.01
CA ASN A 95 17.23 -38.86 -3.10
C ASN A 95 16.53 -38.59 -4.45
N ALA A 96 17.08 -37.66 -5.24
CA ALA A 96 16.58 -37.32 -6.57
C ALA A 96 17.24 -38.17 -7.66
N SER A 97 16.47 -38.54 -8.69
CA SER A 97 16.96 -39.27 -9.86
C SER A 97 17.45 -38.32 -10.94
N ILE A 98 18.52 -38.67 -11.65
CA ILE A 98 19.00 -37.93 -12.82
C ILE A 98 18.53 -38.65 -14.09
N LYS A 99 17.77 -37.95 -14.93
CA LYS A 99 17.35 -38.41 -16.26
C LYS A 99 18.22 -37.75 -17.33
N LYS A 100 18.89 -38.56 -18.15
CA LYS A 100 19.66 -38.09 -19.32
C LYS A 100 18.76 -38.07 -20.55
N GLU A 101 18.76 -36.96 -21.28
CA GLU A 101 18.02 -36.80 -22.55
C GLU A 101 18.97 -36.26 -23.64
N LYS A 102 18.52 -36.25 -24.91
CA LYS A 102 19.38 -35.93 -26.07
C LYS A 102 20.10 -34.58 -25.95
N THR A 103 19.47 -33.57 -25.35
CA THR A 103 20.02 -32.20 -25.23
C THR A 103 20.12 -31.68 -23.80
N LYS A 104 19.58 -32.41 -22.81
CA LYS A 104 19.45 -31.93 -21.43
C LYS A 104 19.64 -33.03 -20.39
N LEU A 105 19.95 -32.60 -19.18
CA LEU A 105 20.04 -33.41 -17.97
C LEU A 105 19.00 -32.90 -16.98
N SER A 106 18.17 -33.81 -16.46
CA SER A 106 17.07 -33.44 -15.58
C SER A 106 17.20 -34.11 -14.21
N VAL A 107 17.23 -33.31 -13.14
CA VAL A 107 17.09 -33.81 -11.76
C VAL A 107 15.59 -33.88 -11.44
N GLN A 108 15.10 -35.04 -11.02
CA GLN A 108 13.67 -35.28 -10.81
C GLN A 108 13.37 -35.91 -9.45
N THR A 109 12.25 -35.50 -8.86
CA THR A 109 11.69 -36.16 -7.67
C THR A 109 10.17 -36.22 -7.77
N LYS A 110 9.61 -37.40 -7.46
CA LYS A 110 8.17 -37.69 -7.50
C LYS A 110 7.45 -37.37 -6.18
N ARG A 111 8.06 -36.55 -5.32
CA ARG A 111 7.48 -36.13 -4.03
C ARG A 111 6.54 -34.94 -4.24
N ALA A 112 5.23 -35.20 -4.21
CA ALA A 112 4.19 -34.20 -4.47
C ALA A 112 4.21 -33.00 -3.50
N SER A 113 4.56 -33.23 -2.22
CA SER A 113 4.72 -32.18 -1.20
C SER A 113 5.82 -31.20 -1.59
N LEU A 114 6.97 -31.70 -2.05
CA LEU A 114 8.08 -30.88 -2.49
C LEU A 114 7.77 -30.14 -3.80
N ALA A 115 7.09 -30.80 -4.75
CA ALA A 115 6.62 -30.13 -5.95
C ALA A 115 5.65 -28.98 -5.62
N PHE A 116 4.78 -29.17 -4.62
CA PHE A 116 3.88 -28.11 -4.14
C PHE A 116 4.65 -26.97 -3.48
N PHE A 117 5.65 -27.28 -2.64
CA PHE A 117 6.55 -26.30 -2.01
C PHE A 117 7.15 -25.32 -3.04
N PHE A 118 7.81 -25.84 -4.08
CA PHE A 118 8.43 -24.98 -5.10
C PHE A 118 7.39 -24.24 -5.96
N LYS A 119 6.26 -24.88 -6.28
CA LYS A 119 5.18 -24.23 -7.01
C LYS A 119 4.61 -23.03 -6.24
N LEU A 120 4.42 -23.16 -4.92
CA LEU A 120 3.85 -22.13 -4.07
C LEU A 120 4.79 -20.90 -4.00
N LEU A 121 6.07 -21.16 -3.72
CA LEU A 121 7.08 -20.12 -3.53
C LEU A 121 7.46 -19.44 -4.85
N CYS A 122 7.71 -20.22 -5.89
CA CYS A 122 8.39 -19.75 -7.09
C CYS A 122 7.51 -19.78 -8.36
N GLY A 123 6.30 -20.33 -8.31
CA GLY A 123 5.45 -20.55 -9.48
C GLY A 123 5.73 -21.88 -10.22
N LYS A 124 4.89 -22.22 -11.20
CA LYS A 124 4.91 -23.56 -11.85
C LYS A 124 5.81 -23.66 -13.09
N ASN A 125 5.68 -22.72 -14.02
CA ASN A 125 6.31 -22.72 -15.34
C ASN A 125 6.88 -21.34 -15.66
N ALA A 126 7.75 -21.25 -16.68
CA ALA A 126 8.52 -20.05 -17.03
C ALA A 126 7.74 -18.71 -16.95
N PRO A 127 6.57 -18.52 -17.59
CA PRO A 127 5.85 -17.24 -17.55
C PRO A 127 5.22 -16.92 -16.19
N ASN A 128 4.95 -17.94 -15.36
CA ASN A 128 4.35 -17.77 -14.03
C ASN A 128 5.38 -17.82 -12.90
N LYS A 129 6.68 -17.83 -13.22
CA LYS A 129 7.72 -17.83 -12.18
C LYS A 129 7.75 -16.52 -11.43
N LYS A 130 8.14 -16.55 -10.16
CA LYS A 130 8.34 -15.37 -9.31
C LYS A 130 9.49 -15.64 -8.35
N ILE A 131 10.05 -14.58 -7.77
CA ILE A 131 10.94 -14.76 -6.63
C ILE A 131 10.12 -15.28 -5.44
N PRO A 132 10.67 -16.17 -4.59
CA PRO A 132 10.10 -16.49 -3.30
C PRO A 132 9.92 -15.22 -2.46
N PHE A 133 8.71 -14.97 -1.95
CA PHE A 133 8.42 -13.78 -1.13
C PHE A 133 9.31 -13.71 0.12
N VAL A 134 9.76 -14.86 0.64
CA VAL A 134 10.66 -14.97 1.80
C VAL A 134 12.02 -14.29 1.59
N LEU A 135 12.47 -14.10 0.34
CA LEU A 135 13.71 -13.39 0.04
C LEU A 135 13.61 -11.87 0.28
N ASN A 136 12.40 -11.31 0.26
CA ASN A 136 12.20 -9.88 0.51
C ASN A 136 12.62 -9.49 1.93
N GLN A 137 12.49 -10.42 2.90
CA GLN A 137 12.89 -10.21 4.30
C GLN A 137 14.21 -10.90 4.67
N ALA A 138 14.80 -11.67 3.76
CA ALA A 138 16.03 -12.41 4.04
C ALA A 138 17.25 -11.49 4.23
N PRO A 139 18.22 -11.88 5.08
CA PRO A 139 19.53 -11.24 5.17
C PRO A 139 20.25 -11.10 3.81
N LYS A 140 21.10 -10.06 3.66
CA LYS A 140 21.78 -9.73 2.39
C LYS A 140 22.63 -10.89 1.85
N ASN A 141 23.27 -11.69 2.70
CA ASN A 141 24.05 -12.87 2.29
C ASN A 141 23.19 -13.97 1.64
N ILE A 142 21.97 -14.20 2.14
CA ILE A 142 21.05 -15.19 1.56
C ILE A 142 20.51 -14.68 0.21
N VAL A 143 20.14 -13.39 0.15
CA VAL A 143 19.72 -12.75 -1.10
C VAL A 143 20.84 -12.80 -2.14
N PHE A 144 22.08 -12.53 -1.71
CA PHE A 144 23.27 -12.65 -2.52
C PHE A 144 23.42 -14.06 -3.11
N GLU A 145 23.30 -15.10 -2.29
CA GLU A 145 23.44 -16.48 -2.76
C GLU A 145 22.37 -16.86 -3.79
N PHE A 146 21.12 -16.42 -3.58
CA PHE A 146 20.05 -16.61 -4.56
C PHE A 146 20.37 -15.89 -5.89
N LEU A 147 20.76 -14.62 -5.84
CA LEU A 147 21.08 -13.84 -7.03
C LEU A 147 22.27 -14.42 -7.79
N LYS A 148 23.30 -14.86 -7.07
CA LYS A 148 24.48 -15.53 -7.61
C LYS A 148 24.09 -16.81 -8.36
N GLY A 149 23.35 -17.73 -7.73
CA GLY A 149 22.94 -18.97 -8.37
C GLY A 149 22.02 -18.75 -9.58
N TYR A 150 21.18 -17.71 -9.55
CA TYR A 150 20.34 -17.34 -10.69
C TYR A 150 21.18 -16.79 -11.86
N LEU A 151 22.16 -15.92 -11.56
CA LEU A 151 23.11 -15.36 -12.54
C LEU A 151 23.97 -16.45 -13.19
N GLU A 152 24.45 -17.43 -12.43
CA GLU A 152 25.20 -18.55 -12.98
C GLU A 152 24.37 -19.38 -13.98
N CYS A 153 23.04 -19.39 -13.82
CA CYS A 153 22.13 -20.15 -14.69
C CYS A 153 21.64 -19.39 -15.93
N ASN A 154 21.41 -18.09 -15.79
CA ASN A 154 20.70 -17.28 -16.80
C ASN A 154 21.43 -15.99 -17.17
N GLY A 155 22.52 -15.65 -16.48
CA GLY A 155 23.34 -14.47 -16.72
C GLY A 155 24.23 -14.62 -17.95
N ARG A 156 24.33 -13.54 -18.73
CA ARG A 156 25.25 -13.41 -19.86
C ARG A 156 26.06 -12.13 -19.70
N ALA A 157 27.37 -12.24 -19.69
CA ALA A 157 28.24 -11.07 -19.77
C ALA A 157 28.24 -10.49 -21.20
N LYS A 158 28.17 -9.16 -21.31
CA LYS A 158 28.27 -8.41 -22.57
C LYS A 158 29.58 -7.63 -22.62
N LYS A 159 30.08 -7.35 -23.84
CA LYS A 159 31.35 -6.64 -24.10
C LYS A 159 31.44 -5.31 -23.34
N ASP A 160 30.33 -4.60 -23.17
CA ASP A 160 30.27 -3.28 -22.52
C ASP A 160 30.26 -3.34 -20.98
N ASN A 161 30.79 -4.40 -20.36
CA ASN A 161 30.87 -4.57 -18.91
C ASN A 161 29.47 -4.60 -18.23
N PHE A 162 28.49 -5.27 -18.86
CA PHE A 162 27.17 -5.51 -18.29
C PHE A 162 26.87 -6.99 -18.16
N ILE A 163 26.13 -7.34 -17.13
CA ILE A 163 25.47 -8.64 -17.00
C ILE A 163 24.01 -8.48 -17.42
N VAL A 164 23.56 -9.33 -18.32
CA VAL A 164 22.19 -9.36 -18.81
C VAL A 164 21.53 -10.68 -18.43
N ILE A 165 20.32 -10.59 -17.89
CA ILE A 165 19.41 -11.74 -17.75
C ILE A 165 18.13 -11.47 -18.52
N ASN A 166 17.47 -12.54 -18.93
CA ASN A 166 16.12 -12.45 -19.47
C ASN A 166 15.20 -13.54 -18.89
N THR A 167 13.90 -13.28 -18.95
CA THR A 167 12.87 -14.23 -18.52
C THR A 167 11.54 -13.92 -19.22
N ALA A 168 10.71 -14.95 -19.39
CA ALA A 168 9.34 -14.81 -19.87
C ALA A 168 8.35 -14.37 -18.77
N SER A 169 8.79 -14.24 -17.52
CA SER A 169 7.95 -13.79 -16.40
C SER A 169 8.29 -12.37 -15.97
N LYS A 170 7.34 -11.44 -16.17
CA LYS A 170 7.41 -10.07 -15.63
C LYS A 170 7.60 -10.07 -14.11
N LYS A 171 6.87 -10.94 -13.40
CA LYS A 171 6.93 -11.04 -11.93
C LYS A 171 8.31 -11.50 -11.45
N LEU A 172 8.94 -12.43 -12.15
CA LEU A 172 10.30 -12.86 -11.82
C LEU A 172 11.31 -11.76 -12.12
N ALA A 173 11.19 -11.08 -13.26
CA ALA A 173 12.06 -9.96 -13.62
C ALA A 173 11.97 -8.82 -12.59
N LEU A 174 10.78 -8.33 -12.28
CA LEU A 174 10.60 -7.27 -11.27
C LEU A 174 11.06 -7.73 -9.88
N GLY A 175 10.89 -9.01 -9.54
CA GLY A 175 11.44 -9.57 -8.31
C GLY A 175 12.96 -9.54 -8.25
N ILE A 176 13.65 -9.91 -9.33
CA ILE A 176 15.12 -9.84 -9.37
C ILE A 176 15.59 -8.38 -9.37
N TYR A 177 14.88 -7.49 -10.06
CA TYR A 177 15.11 -6.04 -10.02
C TYR A 177 15.07 -5.54 -8.57
N TRP A 178 14.01 -5.89 -7.83
CA TRP A 178 13.88 -5.56 -6.41
C TRP A 178 15.03 -6.09 -5.54
N LEU A 179 15.41 -7.36 -5.72
CA LEU A 179 16.51 -7.95 -4.96
C LEU A 179 17.86 -7.25 -5.27
N TRP A 180 18.09 -6.78 -6.50
CA TRP A 180 19.26 -5.98 -6.82
C TRP A 180 19.23 -4.60 -6.17
N LEU A 181 18.09 -3.91 -6.16
CA LEU A 181 17.93 -2.65 -5.42
C LEU A 181 18.25 -2.85 -3.93
N LYS A 182 17.70 -3.90 -3.30
CA LYS A 182 17.98 -4.27 -1.91
C LYS A 182 19.48 -4.51 -1.63
N MET A 183 20.22 -4.95 -2.65
CA MET A 183 21.67 -5.16 -2.58
C MET A 183 22.49 -3.90 -2.88
N GLY A 184 21.85 -2.77 -3.15
CA GLY A 184 22.49 -1.49 -3.48
C GLY A 184 22.91 -1.38 -4.94
N PHE A 185 22.21 -2.06 -5.85
CA PHE A 185 22.47 -2.01 -7.28
C PHE A 185 21.25 -1.50 -8.02
N LEU A 186 21.44 -0.52 -8.91
CA LEU A 186 20.41 -0.05 -9.84
C LEU A 186 20.53 -0.76 -11.19
N PRO A 187 19.71 -1.79 -11.46
CA PRO A 187 19.62 -2.39 -12.79
C PRO A 187 18.73 -1.58 -13.74
N SER A 188 18.90 -1.79 -15.04
CA SER A 188 17.95 -1.35 -16.07
C SER A 188 16.94 -2.46 -16.36
N PHE A 189 15.69 -2.09 -16.66
CA PHE A 189 14.60 -3.00 -17.01
C PHE A 189 14.10 -2.70 -18.43
N TYR A 190 13.91 -3.74 -19.24
CA TYR A 190 13.36 -3.61 -20.59
C TYR A 190 12.33 -4.70 -20.86
N GLU A 191 11.27 -4.35 -21.59
CA GLU A 191 10.34 -5.31 -22.18
C GLU A 191 10.57 -5.34 -23.69
N GLN A 192 10.81 -6.53 -24.24
CA GLN A 192 10.95 -6.73 -25.68
C GLN A 192 9.89 -7.71 -26.17
N ARG A 193 9.04 -7.25 -27.09
CA ARG A 193 8.14 -8.13 -27.83
C ARG A 193 8.89 -8.75 -29.02
N PRO A 194 8.93 -10.08 -29.14
CA PRO A 194 9.58 -10.73 -30.28
C PRO A 194 8.89 -10.35 -31.60
N LYS A 195 9.67 -9.78 -32.53
CA LYS A 195 9.26 -9.49 -33.91
C LYS A 195 9.94 -10.50 -34.84
N ILE A 196 9.19 -11.14 -35.72
CA ILE A 196 9.74 -11.96 -36.83
C ILE A 196 9.35 -11.25 -38.13
N LYS A 197 10.34 -10.88 -38.96
CA LYS A 197 10.14 -10.22 -40.27
C LYS A 197 9.05 -9.12 -40.24
N ASN A 198 9.18 -8.16 -39.32
CA ASN A 198 8.23 -7.05 -39.10
C ASN A 198 6.77 -7.42 -38.73
N ARG A 199 6.45 -8.70 -38.49
CA ARG A 199 5.15 -9.12 -37.95
C ARG A 199 5.23 -9.34 -36.45
N THR A 200 4.22 -8.83 -35.74
CA THR A 200 4.02 -9.10 -34.31
C THR A 200 3.66 -10.57 -34.15
N THR A 201 4.44 -11.32 -33.36
CA THR A 201 4.17 -12.73 -33.11
C THR A 201 3.29 -12.92 -31.88
N ASN A 202 2.56 -14.03 -31.78
CA ASN A 202 1.84 -14.44 -30.55
C ASN A 202 2.79 -14.91 -29.43
N GLN A 203 4.10 -14.76 -29.59
CA GLN A 203 5.05 -15.13 -28.54
C GLN A 203 5.01 -14.10 -27.41
N PRO A 204 5.04 -14.55 -26.14
CA PRO A 204 5.01 -13.64 -25.00
C PRO A 204 6.25 -12.74 -24.96
N SER A 205 6.07 -11.53 -24.39
CA SER A 205 7.17 -10.60 -24.16
C SER A 205 8.31 -11.24 -23.35
N LEU A 206 9.55 -10.91 -23.71
CA LEU A 206 10.72 -11.21 -22.89
C LEU A 206 11.11 -9.97 -22.09
N TYR A 207 11.35 -10.18 -20.81
CA TYR A 207 11.77 -9.14 -19.87
C TYR A 207 13.27 -9.26 -19.64
N TYR A 208 13.99 -8.19 -19.92
CA TYR A 208 15.44 -8.10 -19.78
C TYR A 208 15.80 -7.25 -18.58
N LEU A 209 16.79 -7.70 -17.84
CA LEU A 209 17.46 -6.87 -16.85
C LEU A 209 18.93 -6.75 -17.19
N LYS A 210 19.47 -5.53 -17.08
CA LYS A 210 20.86 -5.21 -17.39
C LYS A 210 21.51 -4.54 -16.19
N LEU A 211 22.62 -5.08 -15.70
CA LEU A 211 23.34 -4.55 -14.54
C LEU A 211 24.81 -4.28 -14.88
N LYS A 212 25.31 -3.10 -14.53
CA LYS A 212 26.71 -2.70 -14.81
C LYS A 212 27.66 -3.47 -13.89
N ALA A 213 28.61 -4.20 -14.46
CA ALA A 213 29.47 -5.12 -13.74
C ALA A 213 30.53 -4.43 -12.85
N GLN A 214 30.80 -3.13 -13.04
CA GLN A 214 31.72 -2.36 -12.18
C GLN A 214 31.30 -2.35 -10.70
N GLY A 215 29.99 -2.29 -10.38
CA GLY A 215 29.51 -2.40 -9.00
C GLY A 215 29.58 -3.83 -8.43
N LEU A 216 29.62 -4.84 -9.30
CA LEU A 216 29.67 -6.26 -8.93
C LEU A 216 31.10 -6.76 -8.69
N LYS A 217 32.11 -6.20 -9.36
CA LYS A 217 33.52 -6.67 -9.27
C LYS A 217 34.09 -6.67 -7.84
N ASN A 218 33.64 -5.78 -6.96
CA ASN A 218 34.08 -5.72 -5.56
C ASN A 218 33.28 -6.60 -4.59
N LYS A 219 32.16 -7.23 -5.02
CA LYS A 219 31.28 -8.03 -4.12
C LYS A 219 30.91 -9.42 -4.65
N PHE A 220 30.81 -9.61 -5.96
CA PHE A 220 30.50 -10.87 -6.62
C PHE A 220 31.70 -11.26 -7.48
N LEU A 221 32.70 -11.92 -6.88
CA LEU A 221 33.89 -12.43 -7.57
C LEU A 221 33.52 -13.26 -8.80
N PHE A 222 33.67 -12.67 -9.98
CA PHE A 222 33.76 -13.37 -11.25
C PHE A 222 35.14 -13.07 -11.84
N SER A 223 36.02 -14.06 -11.78
CA SER A 223 37.32 -14.25 -12.46
C SER A 223 38.05 -13.02 -13.05
N ASN A 224 39.33 -12.90 -12.68
CA ASN A 224 40.37 -12.02 -13.20
C ASN A 224 40.44 -11.90 -14.74
N LYS A 225 39.63 -11.01 -15.35
CA LYS A 225 39.96 -10.39 -16.63
C LYS A 225 39.90 -8.88 -16.50
N LYS A 226 41.09 -8.25 -16.55
CA LYS A 226 41.25 -6.81 -16.79
C LYS A 226 40.68 -6.50 -18.18
N ILE A 227 39.71 -5.61 -18.26
CA ILE A 227 39.12 -5.16 -19.53
C ILE A 227 39.19 -3.63 -19.52
N LYS A 228 39.85 -3.06 -20.54
CA LYS A 228 39.97 -1.62 -20.78
C LYS A 228 38.60 -1.05 -21.21
N LEU A 229 38.30 0.17 -20.76
CA LEU A 229 37.08 0.92 -21.07
C LEU A 229 37.26 1.70 -22.38
N ASP A 230 36.24 1.70 -23.24
CA ASP A 230 36.16 2.59 -24.41
C ASP A 230 35.12 3.70 -24.15
N PRO A 231 35.46 5.01 -24.29
CA PRO A 231 34.59 6.10 -23.85
C PRO A 231 33.52 6.55 -24.85
N LYS A 232 33.48 6.07 -26.09
CA LYS A 232 32.73 6.77 -27.17
C LYS A 232 31.42 6.09 -27.58
N ASN A 233 30.32 6.46 -26.90
CA ASN A 233 28.96 6.63 -27.47
C ASN A 233 27.90 6.57 -26.36
N ARG A 234 27.36 7.71 -25.89
CA ARG A 234 26.14 7.72 -25.06
C ARG A 234 25.23 8.89 -25.44
N LYS A 235 24.20 8.59 -26.23
CA LYS A 235 23.12 9.54 -26.60
C LYS A 235 22.04 9.74 -25.53
N ASN A 236 22.05 8.98 -24.43
CA ASN A 236 21.07 9.11 -23.34
C ASN A 236 21.73 9.60 -22.05
N PRO A 237 21.06 10.48 -21.27
CA PRO A 237 21.52 10.87 -19.95
C PRO A 237 21.59 9.63 -19.04
N ASN A 238 22.71 9.49 -18.31
CA ASN A 238 22.87 8.39 -17.35
C ASN A 238 22.16 8.76 -16.04
N PRO A 239 21.61 7.78 -15.30
CA PRO A 239 21.20 8.00 -13.92
C PRO A 239 22.36 8.57 -13.09
N SER A 240 22.06 9.53 -12.22
CA SER A 240 22.98 9.99 -11.18
C SER A 240 22.54 9.46 -9.81
N GLU A 241 23.45 9.51 -8.83
CA GLU A 241 23.20 9.02 -7.47
C GLU A 241 23.66 10.09 -6.48
N ASN A 242 22.88 10.28 -5.41
CA ASN A 242 23.30 11.00 -4.22
C ASN A 242 23.26 10.06 -3.01
N ASN A 243 23.51 10.57 -1.81
CA ASN A 243 23.59 9.76 -0.59
C ASN A 243 22.30 9.00 -0.22
N LYS A 244 21.16 9.31 -0.85
CA LYS A 244 19.85 8.72 -0.52
C LYS A 244 19.08 8.16 -1.73
N TYR A 245 19.29 8.69 -2.94
CA TYR A 245 18.46 8.43 -4.09
C TYR A 245 19.26 8.21 -5.38
N TRP A 246 18.69 7.38 -6.25
CA TRP A 246 19.04 7.35 -7.67
C TRP A 246 18.13 8.31 -8.43
N LEU A 247 18.72 9.29 -9.11
CA LEU A 247 18.03 10.23 -9.98
C LEU A 247 18.03 9.65 -11.40
N VAL A 248 16.86 9.16 -11.83
CA VAL A 248 16.69 8.53 -13.14
C VAL A 248 16.05 9.53 -14.11
N PRO A 249 16.70 9.89 -15.22
CA PRO A 249 16.16 10.88 -16.15
C PRO A 249 14.92 10.34 -16.88
N ILE A 250 13.93 11.22 -17.04
CA ILE A 250 12.73 10.92 -17.84
C ILE A 250 13.11 10.89 -19.32
N VAL A 251 12.95 9.74 -19.98
CA VAL A 251 13.30 9.57 -21.40
C VAL A 251 12.11 9.85 -22.32
N LYS A 252 10.88 9.61 -21.85
CA LYS A 252 9.65 9.84 -22.60
C LYS A 252 8.48 10.04 -21.65
N ILE A 253 7.60 10.97 -21.99
CA ILE A 253 6.27 11.13 -21.38
C ILE A 253 5.24 10.86 -22.47
N SER A 254 4.21 10.07 -22.16
CA SER A 254 3.05 9.84 -23.04
C SER A 254 1.77 10.16 -22.29
N LYS A 255 0.77 10.67 -23.01
CA LYS A 255 -0.57 10.92 -22.50
C LYS A 255 -1.53 9.91 -23.10
N GLU A 256 -2.44 9.37 -22.29
CA GLU A 256 -3.51 8.49 -22.72
C GLU A 256 -4.80 8.87 -21.99
N ASN A 257 -5.94 8.71 -22.67
CA ASN A 257 -7.24 8.86 -22.01
C ASN A 257 -7.52 7.58 -21.22
N TYR A 258 -7.70 7.71 -19.90
CA TYR A 258 -7.95 6.59 -19.00
C TYR A 258 -9.32 6.75 -18.32
N SER A 259 -10.12 5.69 -18.32
CA SER A 259 -11.39 5.62 -17.58
C SER A 259 -11.37 4.36 -16.71
N GLY A 260 -11.35 4.57 -15.39
CA GLY A 260 -11.21 3.50 -14.41
C GLY A 260 -10.72 4.03 -13.05
N TRP A 261 -10.46 3.10 -12.13
CA TRP A 261 -9.99 3.43 -10.80
C TRP A 261 -8.52 3.83 -10.79
N VAL A 262 -8.24 4.99 -10.19
CA VAL A 262 -6.87 5.41 -9.81
C VAL A 262 -6.69 5.19 -8.32
N TYR A 263 -5.50 4.76 -7.91
CA TYR A 263 -5.20 4.38 -6.54
C TYR A 263 -4.13 5.29 -5.98
N ASN A 264 -4.22 5.59 -4.68
CA ASN A 264 -3.18 6.27 -3.92
C ASN A 264 -2.88 5.48 -2.64
N ILE A 265 -1.68 5.64 -2.09
CA ILE A 265 -1.26 5.00 -0.83
C ILE A 265 -0.78 6.08 0.12
N GLU A 266 -1.27 6.06 1.35
CA GLU A 266 -0.75 6.87 2.43
C GLU A 266 0.28 6.07 3.23
N VAL A 267 1.43 6.68 3.49
CA VAL A 267 2.56 6.09 4.20
C VAL A 267 3.07 7.10 5.22
N GLU A 268 3.28 6.61 6.44
CA GLU A 268 3.77 7.36 7.59
C GLU A 268 5.12 8.05 7.28
N LYS A 269 5.34 9.26 7.82
CA LYS A 269 6.58 10.08 7.79
C LYS A 269 6.89 10.79 6.47
N ASP A 270 7.29 10.05 5.44
CA ASP A 270 7.91 10.63 4.24
C ASP A 270 6.90 10.92 3.14
N HIS A 271 5.63 10.54 3.33
CA HIS A 271 4.52 10.90 2.45
C HIS A 271 4.82 10.61 0.97
N SER A 272 5.59 9.54 0.77
CA SER A 272 6.03 9.07 -0.52
C SER A 272 6.22 7.56 -0.47
N TYR A 273 5.78 6.88 -1.52
CA TYR A 273 5.87 5.43 -1.63
C TYR A 273 6.49 5.03 -2.97
N LEU A 274 6.91 3.77 -3.06
CA LEU A 274 7.41 3.22 -4.31
C LEU A 274 6.25 2.69 -5.16
N ALA A 275 5.92 3.39 -6.24
CA ALA A 275 5.07 2.87 -7.31
C ALA A 275 5.96 2.37 -8.44
N ASN A 276 5.97 1.06 -8.70
CA ASN A 276 6.84 0.44 -9.71
C ASN A 276 8.33 0.82 -9.57
N PHE A 277 8.83 0.87 -8.33
CA PHE A 277 10.21 1.23 -7.98
C PHE A 277 10.60 2.71 -8.18
N ILE A 278 9.62 3.59 -8.41
CA ILE A 278 9.79 5.05 -8.48
C ILE A 278 9.15 5.65 -7.23
N SER A 279 9.84 6.61 -6.61
CA SER A 279 9.27 7.39 -5.50
C SER A 279 8.19 8.32 -6.02
N VAL A 280 6.98 8.20 -5.48
CA VAL A 280 5.84 9.08 -5.78
C VAL A 280 5.31 9.67 -4.48
N GLY A 281 4.90 10.94 -4.48
CA GLY A 281 4.28 11.58 -3.31
C GLY A 281 2.82 11.18 -3.13
N ASN A 282 2.32 11.19 -1.89
CA ASN A 282 0.89 11.24 -1.62
C ASN A 282 0.44 12.71 -1.57
N CYS A 283 -0.70 13.02 -2.18
CA CYS A 283 -1.21 14.38 -2.32
C CYS A 283 -1.63 14.96 -0.96
N GLN A 284 -1.20 16.19 -0.65
CA GLN A 284 -1.85 17.04 0.36
C GLN A 284 -2.67 18.14 -0.32
N ASN A 285 -3.89 18.36 0.18
CA ASN A 285 -4.93 19.25 -0.38
C ASN A 285 -4.49 20.69 -0.68
N TYR A 286 -3.38 21.17 -0.11
CA TYR A 286 -2.93 22.54 -0.35
C TYR A 286 -2.59 22.75 -1.84
N ASP A 287 -2.05 21.75 -2.52
CA ASP A 287 -1.73 21.81 -3.95
C ASP A 287 -3.01 22.13 -4.74
N ILE A 288 -4.11 21.43 -4.51
CA ILE A 288 -5.39 21.67 -5.21
C ILE A 288 -5.98 23.05 -4.86
N SER A 289 -5.85 23.49 -3.60
CA SER A 289 -6.42 24.77 -3.15
C SER A 289 -5.62 26.00 -3.60
N GLN A 290 -4.31 25.85 -3.85
CA GLN A 290 -3.40 26.96 -4.17
C GLN A 290 -2.94 26.96 -5.64
N SER A 291 -3.11 25.87 -6.39
CA SER A 291 -2.50 25.65 -7.72
C SER A 291 -2.98 26.56 -8.86
N TYR A 292 -4.02 27.36 -8.67
CA TYR A 292 -4.70 28.02 -9.80
C TYR A 292 -4.59 29.55 -9.85
N LYS A 293 -3.75 30.19 -9.03
CA LYS A 293 -3.48 31.63 -9.18
C LYS A 293 -2.77 31.90 -10.51
N GLY A 294 -3.49 32.49 -11.47
CA GLY A 294 -2.97 32.88 -12.79
C GLY A 294 -2.98 31.78 -13.86
N ALA A 295 -3.62 30.63 -13.60
CA ALA A 295 -3.76 29.56 -14.59
C ALA A 295 -4.77 29.95 -15.69
N LYS A 296 -4.38 29.83 -16.96
CA LYS A 296 -5.28 30.09 -18.11
C LYS A 296 -6.34 29.01 -18.30
N GLU A 297 -6.08 27.79 -17.82
CA GLU A 297 -6.98 26.64 -17.91
C GLU A 297 -7.03 25.90 -16.57
N ILE A 298 -8.23 25.47 -16.18
CA ILE A 298 -8.45 24.64 -14.98
C ILE A 298 -8.45 23.17 -15.43
N PRO A 299 -7.50 22.33 -14.96
CA PRO A 299 -7.44 20.92 -15.34
C PRO A 299 -8.64 20.15 -14.79
N GLY A 300 -9.26 19.32 -15.63
CA GLY A 300 -10.41 18.50 -15.27
C GLY A 300 -11.41 18.35 -16.42
N LYS A 301 -12.54 17.71 -16.14
CA LYS A 301 -13.70 17.64 -17.04
C LYS A 301 -14.85 18.39 -16.37
N LYS A 302 -15.59 19.19 -17.15
CA LYS A 302 -16.87 19.73 -16.71
C LYS A 302 -17.86 18.57 -16.56
N THR A 303 -18.33 18.36 -15.33
CA THR A 303 -19.29 17.29 -15.01
C THR A 303 -20.59 17.90 -14.49
N PRO A 304 -21.74 17.70 -15.16
CA PRO A 304 -23.01 18.22 -14.69
C PRO A 304 -23.52 17.44 -13.45
N PRO A 305 -24.36 18.04 -12.58
CA PRO A 305 -24.87 17.39 -11.37
C PRO A 305 -25.52 16.03 -11.61
N LYS A 306 -26.29 15.91 -12.69
CA LYS A 306 -26.95 14.67 -13.09
C LYS A 306 -25.97 13.51 -13.32
N GLU A 307 -24.81 13.78 -13.93
CA GLU A 307 -23.79 12.76 -14.21
C GLU A 307 -23.19 12.21 -12.89
N ILE A 308 -23.08 13.04 -11.85
CA ILE A 308 -22.64 12.61 -10.51
C ILE A 308 -23.65 11.62 -9.89
N VAL A 309 -24.93 11.97 -9.92
CA VAL A 309 -26.01 11.13 -9.34
C VAL A 309 -26.19 9.82 -10.13
N GLU A 310 -26.15 9.88 -11.47
CA GLU A 310 -26.18 8.70 -12.32
C GLU A 310 -24.98 7.78 -12.06
N SER A 311 -23.79 8.33 -11.85
CA SER A 311 -22.60 7.57 -11.47
C SER A 311 -22.77 6.88 -10.11
N ALA A 312 -23.31 7.58 -9.12
CA ALA A 312 -23.59 7.00 -7.80
C ALA A 312 -24.60 5.84 -7.88
N LEU A 313 -25.69 6.02 -8.64
CA LEU A 313 -26.67 4.97 -8.91
C LEU A 313 -26.06 3.74 -9.61
N LYS A 314 -25.31 3.97 -10.69
CA LYS A 314 -24.66 2.90 -11.47
C LYS A 314 -23.73 2.05 -10.60
N ASN A 315 -23.05 2.68 -9.64
CA ASN A 315 -22.13 2.01 -8.73
C ASN A 315 -22.78 1.53 -7.42
N LYS A 316 -24.11 1.70 -7.26
CA LYS A 316 -24.87 1.33 -6.06
C LYS A 316 -24.29 1.96 -4.79
N LEU A 317 -23.88 3.22 -4.88
CA LEU A 317 -23.32 3.96 -3.76
C LEU A 317 -24.46 4.49 -2.87
N PRO A 318 -24.37 4.33 -1.54
CA PRO A 318 -25.42 4.75 -0.62
C PRO A 318 -25.42 6.26 -0.35
N SER A 319 -24.32 6.95 -0.68
CA SER A 319 -24.13 8.36 -0.36
C SER A 319 -23.13 9.05 -1.29
N ILE A 320 -23.23 10.39 -1.36
CA ILE A 320 -22.27 11.29 -2.01
C ILE A 320 -21.66 12.19 -0.94
N ALA A 321 -20.33 12.28 -0.93
CA ALA A 321 -19.59 13.13 -0.01
C ALA A 321 -19.00 14.35 -0.73
N TYR A 322 -19.20 15.54 -0.16
CA TYR A 322 -18.69 16.82 -0.66
C TYR A 322 -17.50 17.22 0.23
N THR A 323 -16.27 17.14 -0.30
CA THR A 323 -15.02 17.22 0.47
C THR A 323 -13.82 17.67 -0.38
N TYR A 324 -12.63 17.74 0.22
CA TYR A 324 -11.34 18.28 -0.29
C TYR A 324 -11.31 19.79 -0.49
N VAL A 325 -12.41 20.39 -0.94
CA VAL A 325 -12.66 21.84 -0.95
C VAL A 325 -13.91 22.11 -0.10
N GLU A 326 -13.99 23.29 0.50
CA GLU A 326 -15.15 23.71 1.29
C GLU A 326 -16.43 23.72 0.43
N PRO A 327 -17.45 22.89 0.73
CA PRO A 327 -18.68 22.81 -0.06
C PRO A 327 -19.43 24.13 -0.22
N THR A 328 -19.31 25.04 0.75
CA THR A 328 -19.90 26.38 0.69
C THR A 328 -19.37 27.21 -0.49
N ILE A 329 -18.16 26.93 -0.99
CA ILE A 329 -17.56 27.67 -2.12
C ILE A 329 -18.20 27.30 -3.47
N PHE A 330 -18.85 26.14 -3.56
CA PHE A 330 -19.55 25.66 -4.76
C PHE A 330 -21.00 25.28 -4.44
N LEU A 331 -21.63 26.05 -3.57
CA LEU A 331 -22.93 25.76 -2.96
C LEU A 331 -24.02 25.45 -3.98
N GLU A 332 -24.13 26.21 -5.06
CA GLU A 332 -25.15 26.06 -6.09
C GLU A 332 -25.03 24.69 -6.78
N TYR A 333 -23.79 24.33 -7.14
CA TYR A 333 -23.49 23.04 -7.76
C TYR A 333 -23.74 21.88 -6.79
N ALA A 334 -23.32 22.03 -5.52
CA ALA A 334 -23.58 21.03 -4.49
C ALA A 334 -25.09 20.84 -4.27
N LEU A 335 -25.86 21.92 -4.15
CA LEU A 335 -27.31 21.89 -3.90
C LEU A 335 -28.07 21.20 -5.02
N GLU A 336 -27.71 21.43 -6.28
CA GLU A 336 -28.32 20.71 -7.42
C GLU A 336 -28.08 19.20 -7.35
N ILE A 337 -26.85 18.77 -7.01
CA ILE A 337 -26.55 17.35 -6.81
C ILE A 337 -27.36 16.81 -5.62
N MET A 338 -27.44 17.55 -4.52
CA MET A 338 -28.13 17.11 -3.30
C MET A 338 -29.62 16.86 -3.53
N LYS A 339 -30.29 17.76 -4.26
CA LYS A 339 -31.71 17.61 -4.64
C LYS A 339 -31.92 16.34 -5.46
N LEU A 340 -31.13 16.18 -6.53
CA LEU A 340 -31.20 15.01 -7.41
C LEU A 340 -30.86 13.70 -6.68
N ALA A 341 -29.87 13.70 -5.79
CA ALA A 341 -29.48 12.55 -4.98
C ALA A 341 -30.60 12.13 -4.03
N LYS A 342 -31.25 13.10 -3.37
CA LYS A 342 -32.34 12.85 -2.43
C LYS A 342 -33.56 12.23 -3.12
N GLU A 343 -33.92 12.70 -4.31
CA GLU A 343 -34.98 12.08 -5.13
C GLU A 343 -34.72 10.60 -5.45
N LYS A 344 -33.45 10.18 -5.43
CA LYS A 344 -33.03 8.81 -5.72
C LYS A 344 -32.69 8.00 -4.46
N GLY A 345 -32.95 8.54 -3.27
CA GLY A 345 -32.66 7.88 -2.00
C GLY A 345 -31.16 7.79 -1.67
N ILE A 346 -30.31 8.60 -2.31
CA ILE A 346 -28.88 8.67 -2.04
C ILE A 346 -28.62 9.76 -1.00
N LYS A 347 -27.87 9.43 0.05
CA LYS A 347 -27.56 10.36 1.14
C LYS A 347 -26.52 11.40 0.76
N ASN A 348 -26.64 12.61 1.29
CA ASN A 348 -25.67 13.68 1.12
C ASN A 348 -24.87 13.91 2.40
N VAL A 349 -23.53 13.93 2.26
CA VAL A 349 -22.60 14.07 3.39
C VAL A 349 -21.61 15.20 3.14
N TRP A 350 -21.51 16.16 4.04
CA TRP A 350 -20.55 17.28 3.91
C TRP A 350 -19.35 17.10 4.84
N VAL A 351 -18.16 17.41 4.34
CA VAL A 351 -16.98 17.66 5.17
C VAL A 351 -16.65 19.15 5.03
N SER A 352 -16.80 19.91 6.11
CA SER A 352 -16.80 21.37 6.06
C SER A 352 -15.99 21.99 7.18
N ASN A 353 -15.44 23.17 6.94
CA ASN A 353 -14.86 24.04 7.96
C ASN A 353 -15.91 24.67 8.89
N GLY A 354 -17.21 24.50 8.58
CA GLY A 354 -18.33 24.99 9.38
C GLY A 354 -18.56 26.50 9.30
N PHE A 355 -17.86 27.24 8.43
CA PHE A 355 -17.99 28.68 8.31
C PHE A 355 -19.05 29.04 7.26
N LEU A 356 -20.33 28.84 7.60
CA LEU A 356 -21.47 29.08 6.73
C LEU A 356 -22.37 30.19 7.28
N SER A 357 -23.02 30.94 6.39
CA SER A 357 -24.11 31.83 6.81
C SER A 357 -25.36 31.01 7.18
N GLN A 358 -26.29 31.62 7.93
CA GLN A 358 -27.55 30.96 8.28
C GLN A 358 -28.41 30.68 7.04
N GLU A 359 -28.36 31.56 6.04
CA GLU A 359 -29.07 31.44 4.78
C GLU A 359 -28.59 30.21 4.01
N SER A 360 -27.27 30.06 3.83
CA SER A 360 -26.68 28.88 3.18
C SER A 360 -26.99 27.59 3.93
N ALA A 361 -26.94 27.62 5.28
CA ALA A 361 -27.29 26.46 6.09
C ALA A 361 -28.76 26.06 5.89
N ARG A 362 -29.71 27.01 5.97
CA ARG A 362 -31.15 26.75 5.78
C ARG A 362 -31.47 26.21 4.38
N LEU A 363 -30.73 26.63 3.36
CA LEU A 363 -30.91 26.12 1.99
C LEU A 363 -30.57 24.63 1.85
N ILE A 364 -29.53 24.16 2.55
CA ILE A 364 -29.04 22.78 2.38
C ILE A 364 -29.61 21.79 3.39
N ILE A 365 -30.01 22.25 4.59
CA ILE A 365 -30.55 21.40 5.66
C ILE A 365 -31.62 20.41 5.18
N PRO A 366 -32.60 20.81 4.34
CA PRO A 366 -33.62 19.87 3.85
C PRO A 366 -33.07 18.72 3.02
N TYR A 367 -31.83 18.80 2.52
CA TYR A 367 -31.23 17.81 1.63
C TYR A 367 -29.96 17.17 2.20
N LEU A 368 -29.50 17.60 3.39
CA LEU A 368 -28.25 17.17 4.00
C LEU A 368 -28.52 16.11 5.08
N ASP A 369 -27.93 14.91 4.92
CA ASP A 369 -28.11 13.82 5.88
C ASP A 369 -27.06 13.86 7.00
N ALA A 370 -25.82 14.21 6.66
CA ALA A 370 -24.71 14.27 7.60
C ALA A 370 -23.70 15.38 7.28
N ILE A 371 -23.04 15.90 8.32
CA ILE A 371 -21.95 16.85 8.21
C ILE A 371 -20.86 16.57 9.25
N ASN A 372 -19.61 16.51 8.81
CA ASN A 372 -18.44 16.58 9.67
C ASN A 372 -17.89 18.01 9.66
N ILE A 373 -17.90 18.67 10.82
CA ILE A 373 -17.47 20.06 10.99
C ILE A 373 -16.10 20.12 11.64
N ASP A 374 -15.14 20.74 10.97
CA ASP A 374 -13.80 20.97 11.49
C ASP A 374 -13.78 22.16 12.48
N ILE A 375 -13.84 21.87 13.78
CA ILE A 375 -13.50 22.86 14.81
C ILE A 375 -11.98 22.79 15.04
N LYS A 376 -11.25 23.72 14.41
CA LYS A 376 -9.77 23.68 14.32
C LYS A 376 -9.09 24.07 15.63
N SER A 377 -9.75 24.87 16.46
CA SER A 377 -9.30 25.24 17.81
C SER A 377 -10.48 25.82 18.59
N PHE A 378 -10.46 25.78 19.92
CA PHE A 378 -11.45 26.46 20.76
C PHE A 378 -10.95 27.82 21.25
N SER A 379 -10.37 28.57 20.32
CA SER A 379 -9.85 29.93 20.52
C SER A 379 -10.19 30.81 19.32
N ASP A 380 -10.85 31.94 19.55
CA ASP A 380 -11.16 32.91 18.50
C ASP A 380 -9.90 33.57 17.95
N SER A 381 -8.85 33.76 18.78
CA SER A 381 -7.57 34.32 18.32
C SER A 381 -6.88 33.41 17.30
N PHE A 382 -6.92 32.08 17.50
CA PHE A 382 -6.39 31.11 16.54
C PHE A 382 -7.16 31.20 15.22
N TYR A 383 -8.48 31.35 15.27
CA TYR A 383 -9.30 31.52 14.07
C TYR A 383 -8.94 32.81 13.32
N GLN A 384 -8.74 33.92 14.02
CA GLN A 384 -8.37 35.18 13.39
C GLN A 384 -6.96 35.12 12.78
N SER A 385 -5.97 34.57 13.49
CA SER A 385 -4.56 34.60 13.07
C SER A 385 -4.18 33.49 12.08
N ILE A 386 -4.69 32.27 12.27
CA ILE A 386 -4.32 31.10 11.46
C ILE A 386 -5.36 30.82 10.38
N CYS A 387 -6.65 30.79 10.75
CA CYS A 387 -7.72 30.47 9.82
C CYS A 387 -8.20 31.67 8.99
N GLN A 388 -7.89 32.90 9.43
CA GLN A 388 -8.45 34.15 8.89
C GLN A 388 -10.00 34.15 8.91
N GLY A 389 -10.57 33.66 10.01
CA GLY A 389 -12.01 33.58 10.24
C GLY A 389 -12.38 33.80 11.72
N ARG A 390 -13.57 33.37 12.13
CA ARG A 390 -14.07 33.48 13.51
C ARG A 390 -14.59 32.14 14.01
N LEU A 391 -14.43 31.86 15.30
CA LEU A 391 -14.90 30.62 15.90
C LEU A 391 -16.43 30.61 16.08
N LYS A 392 -17.01 31.75 16.48
CA LYS A 392 -18.44 31.85 16.83
C LYS A 392 -19.38 31.34 15.70
N PRO A 393 -19.23 31.75 14.43
CA PRO A 393 -20.07 31.24 13.35
C PRO A 393 -20.01 29.71 13.21
N VAL A 394 -18.82 29.10 13.34
CA VAL A 394 -18.65 27.64 13.27
C VAL A 394 -19.44 26.91 14.35
N LEU A 395 -19.41 27.45 15.58
CA LEU A 395 -20.17 26.88 16.70
C LEU A 395 -21.68 27.03 16.51
N GLU A 396 -22.13 28.14 15.93
CA GLU A 396 -23.54 28.40 15.62
C GLU A 396 -24.06 27.47 14.51
N THR A 397 -23.27 27.28 13.45
CA THR A 397 -23.57 26.30 12.40
C THR A 397 -23.71 24.90 12.98
N ALA A 398 -22.76 24.45 13.81
CA ALA A 398 -22.82 23.11 14.39
C ALA A 398 -24.10 22.88 15.22
N ARG A 399 -24.51 23.89 16.02
CA ARG A 399 -25.77 23.85 16.76
C ARG A 399 -26.98 23.83 15.84
N LEU A 400 -27.00 24.68 14.80
CA LEU A 400 -28.10 24.75 13.85
C LEU A 400 -28.29 23.41 13.13
N MET A 401 -27.22 22.83 12.59
CA MET A 401 -27.26 21.54 11.89
C MET A 401 -27.79 20.43 12.80
N LYS A 402 -27.25 20.32 14.02
CA LYS A 402 -27.68 19.31 15.00
C LYS A 402 -29.15 19.52 15.40
N GLY A 403 -29.55 20.77 15.67
CA GLY A 403 -30.92 21.13 16.06
C GLY A 403 -31.94 20.90 14.94
N SER A 404 -31.52 20.90 13.68
CA SER A 404 -32.35 20.58 12.52
C SER A 404 -32.38 19.09 12.16
N GLY A 405 -31.76 18.22 12.96
CA GLY A 405 -31.79 16.77 12.76
C GLY A 405 -30.75 16.23 11.77
N VAL A 406 -29.82 17.06 11.29
CA VAL A 406 -28.67 16.60 10.51
C VAL A 406 -27.72 15.82 11.43
N TRP A 407 -27.17 14.70 10.96
CA TRP A 407 -26.13 13.99 11.70
C TRP A 407 -24.85 14.83 11.74
N VAL A 408 -24.42 15.24 12.95
CA VAL A 408 -23.24 16.09 13.12
C VAL A 408 -22.11 15.30 13.78
N GLU A 409 -20.95 15.31 13.12
CA GLU A 409 -19.66 14.91 13.68
C GLU A 409 -18.74 16.13 13.78
N ILE A 410 -17.84 16.14 14.77
CA ILE A 410 -16.84 17.19 14.93
C ILE A 410 -15.46 16.61 14.71
N THR A 411 -14.63 17.27 13.92
CA THR A 411 -13.21 16.94 13.77
C THR A 411 -12.34 18.06 14.31
N THR A 412 -11.26 17.70 15.00
CA THR A 412 -10.22 18.62 15.45
C THR A 412 -8.86 18.06 15.07
N LEU A 413 -8.17 18.75 14.17
CA LEU A 413 -6.75 18.51 13.91
C LEU A 413 -5.95 19.10 15.06
N ILE A 414 -5.29 18.24 15.83
CA ILE A 414 -4.36 18.69 16.87
C ILE A 414 -3.09 19.13 16.16
N ILE A 415 -2.65 20.36 16.35
CA ILE A 415 -1.42 20.93 15.79
C ILE A 415 -0.53 21.34 16.97
N PRO A 416 0.72 20.84 17.06
CA PRO A 416 1.58 21.14 18.20
C PRO A 416 1.75 22.63 18.41
N THR A 417 1.72 23.06 19.67
CA THR A 417 1.80 24.46 20.13
C THR A 417 0.61 25.37 19.76
N LEU A 418 -0.25 24.96 18.82
CA LEU A 418 -1.34 25.81 18.30
C LEU A 418 -2.74 25.32 18.71
N SER A 419 -2.98 24.01 18.71
CA SER A 419 -4.28 23.41 19.06
C SER A 419 -4.16 22.12 19.89
N ASP A 420 -3.06 21.93 20.62
CA ASP A 420 -2.76 20.75 21.43
C ASP A 420 -2.91 20.93 22.95
N SER A 421 -3.22 22.15 23.41
CA SER A 421 -3.38 22.44 24.84
C SER A 421 -4.50 21.59 25.49
N PRO A 422 -4.22 20.82 26.56
CA PRO A 422 -5.24 20.05 27.28
C PRO A 422 -6.40 20.90 27.82
N LYS A 423 -6.13 22.15 28.21
CA LYS A 423 -7.17 23.09 28.69
C LYS A 423 -8.13 23.47 27.55
N MET A 424 -7.59 23.71 26.36
CA MET A 424 -8.39 24.01 25.16
C MET A 424 -9.25 22.81 24.78
N LEU A 425 -8.64 21.63 24.69
CA LEU A 425 -9.31 20.37 24.35
C LEU A 425 -10.43 20.03 25.35
N LYS A 426 -10.22 20.28 26.65
CA LYS A 426 -11.26 20.08 27.68
C LYS A 426 -12.45 21.01 27.48
N ARG A 427 -12.20 22.28 27.15
CA ARG A 427 -13.28 23.25 26.86
C ARG A 427 -14.06 22.84 25.60
N LEU A 428 -13.36 22.41 24.56
CA LEU A 428 -13.98 21.93 23.32
C LEU A 428 -14.84 20.68 23.58
N ALA A 429 -14.28 19.65 24.19
CA ALA A 429 -14.99 18.40 24.50
C ALA A 429 -16.24 18.64 25.35
N HIS A 430 -16.12 19.48 26.39
CA HIS A 430 -17.26 19.86 27.22
C HIS A 430 -18.31 20.63 26.42
N TRP A 431 -17.90 21.55 25.54
CA TRP A 431 -18.82 22.28 24.68
C TRP A 431 -19.58 21.34 23.74
N ILE A 432 -18.89 20.39 23.08
CA ILE A 432 -19.51 19.38 22.21
C ILE A 432 -20.55 18.58 23.01
N SER A 433 -20.15 17.99 24.13
CA SER A 433 -21.05 17.15 24.93
C SER A 433 -22.28 17.92 25.43
N LYS A 434 -22.13 19.20 25.80
CA LYS A 434 -23.21 20.02 26.35
C LYS A 434 -24.14 20.60 25.27
N ASN A 435 -23.60 20.97 24.11
CA ASN A 435 -24.36 21.72 23.09
C ASN A 435 -24.81 20.85 21.91
N LEU A 436 -24.10 19.78 21.61
CA LEU A 436 -24.40 18.87 20.50
C LEU A 436 -24.86 17.49 20.98
N GLY A 437 -24.65 17.17 22.26
CA GLY A 437 -25.06 15.93 22.91
C GLY A 437 -23.91 14.94 23.10
N PRO A 438 -24.00 14.04 24.11
CA PRO A 438 -22.95 13.06 24.40
C PRO A 438 -22.77 12.02 23.29
N GLU A 439 -23.75 11.82 22.41
CA GLU A 439 -23.69 10.92 21.26
C GLU A 439 -23.02 11.53 20.02
N THR A 440 -22.72 12.84 20.00
CA THR A 440 -22.00 13.45 18.88
C THR A 440 -20.56 12.93 18.81
N PRO A 441 -20.14 12.30 17.70
CA PRO A 441 -18.76 11.89 17.51
C PRO A 441 -17.78 13.05 17.53
N TRP A 442 -16.68 12.88 18.26
CA TRP A 442 -15.53 13.78 18.18
C TRP A 442 -14.30 13.04 17.65
N HIS A 443 -13.82 13.46 16.50
CA HIS A 443 -12.65 12.94 15.81
C HIS A 443 -11.44 13.82 16.12
N ILE A 444 -10.38 13.18 16.59
CA ILE A 444 -9.12 13.81 16.97
C ILE A 444 -8.08 13.35 15.97
N SER A 445 -7.68 14.24 15.08
CA SER A 445 -6.79 13.92 13.97
C SER A 445 -5.35 14.36 14.27
N GLN A 446 -4.39 13.52 13.92
CA GLN A 446 -2.97 13.86 13.97
C GLN A 446 -2.60 14.87 12.88
N PHE A 447 -1.92 15.94 13.26
CA PHE A 447 -1.18 16.81 12.34
C PHE A 447 0.16 16.21 11.95
N SER A 448 0.50 16.36 10.67
CA SER A 448 1.83 16.03 10.13
C SER A 448 2.50 17.32 9.65
N GLY A 449 3.65 17.63 10.25
CA GLY A 449 4.41 18.84 9.95
C GLY A 449 5.01 18.79 8.56
N THR A 450 5.67 17.69 8.25
CA THR A 450 6.50 17.51 7.05
C THR A 450 5.77 17.74 5.73
N ILE A 451 4.47 17.50 5.70
CA ILE A 451 3.64 17.70 4.51
C ILE A 451 2.91 19.05 4.47
N SER A 452 2.79 19.70 5.63
CA SER A 452 1.98 20.90 5.76
C SER A 452 2.48 22.05 4.89
N TRP A 453 1.58 22.92 4.43
CA TRP A 453 1.98 24.00 3.52
C TRP A 453 2.90 25.03 4.16
N LYS A 454 2.44 25.68 5.24
CA LYS A 454 3.16 26.77 5.93
C LYS A 454 3.64 26.40 7.34
N LEU A 455 3.38 25.18 7.77
CA LEU A 455 3.64 24.72 9.14
C LEU A 455 4.65 23.56 9.15
N GLN A 456 5.58 23.55 8.18
CA GLN A 456 6.58 22.49 8.02
C GLN A 456 7.58 22.41 9.17
N ASP A 457 7.78 23.53 9.86
CA ASP A 457 8.70 23.64 10.98
C ASP A 457 8.13 23.07 12.29
N LEU A 458 6.83 22.77 12.34
CA LEU A 458 6.22 22.11 13.49
C LEU A 458 6.39 20.59 13.38
N PRO A 459 6.61 19.88 14.50
CA PRO A 459 6.65 18.43 14.47
C PRO A 459 5.26 17.84 14.23
N ASP A 460 5.21 16.55 13.92
CA ASP A 460 3.96 15.79 13.93
C ASP A 460 3.36 15.81 15.34
N THR A 461 2.03 15.69 15.44
CA THR A 461 1.38 15.57 16.74
C THR A 461 1.83 14.30 17.44
N PRO A 462 2.40 14.38 18.66
CA PRO A 462 2.80 13.20 19.40
C PRO A 462 1.59 12.32 19.73
N PHE A 463 1.79 11.00 19.69
CA PHE A 463 0.74 10.03 20.04
C PHE A 463 0.13 10.27 21.43
N GLU A 464 0.95 10.70 22.40
CA GLU A 464 0.47 11.00 23.76
C GLU A 464 -0.49 12.21 23.79
N ALA A 465 -0.38 13.17 22.87
CA ALA A 465 -1.33 14.26 22.75
C ALA A 465 -2.71 13.75 22.27
N LEU A 466 -2.74 12.85 21.28
CA LEU A 466 -3.98 12.21 20.82
C LEU A 466 -4.64 11.38 21.92
N LYS A 467 -3.85 10.59 22.66
CA LYS A 467 -4.32 9.78 23.79
C LYS A 467 -4.86 10.65 24.93
N THR A 468 -4.22 11.78 25.19
CA THR A 468 -4.67 12.77 26.18
C THR A 468 -6.01 13.37 25.75
N ALA A 469 -6.13 13.81 24.50
CA ALA A 469 -7.36 14.34 23.94
C ALA A 469 -8.51 13.30 23.96
N TYR A 470 -8.23 12.04 23.64
CA TYR A 470 -9.19 10.94 23.73
C TYR A 470 -9.74 10.78 25.14
N LYS A 471 -8.85 10.73 26.15
CA LYS A 471 -9.24 10.64 27.56
C LYS A 471 -10.06 11.86 27.99
N ILE A 472 -9.70 13.06 27.53
CA ILE A 472 -10.45 14.29 27.82
C ILE A 472 -11.86 14.20 27.24
N GLY A 473 -12.02 13.75 26.00
CA GLY A 473 -13.31 13.56 25.35
C GLY A 473 -14.21 12.61 26.15
N LYS A 474 -13.69 11.43 26.50
CA LYS A 474 -14.39 10.44 27.32
C LYS A 474 -14.78 10.97 28.70
N LYS A 475 -13.85 11.64 29.40
CA LYS A 475 -14.11 12.26 30.71
C LYS A 475 -15.13 13.41 30.64
N SER A 476 -15.30 14.03 29.47
CA SER A 476 -16.28 15.10 29.25
C SER A 476 -17.69 14.58 28.98
N GLY A 477 -17.89 13.26 28.93
CA GLY A 477 -19.20 12.63 28.75
C GLY A 477 -19.48 12.14 27.32
N LEU A 478 -18.55 12.33 26.38
CA LEU A 478 -18.72 11.87 25.00
C LEU A 478 -18.69 10.34 24.92
N LYS A 479 -19.74 9.77 24.33
CA LYS A 479 -19.86 8.33 24.06
C LYS A 479 -18.86 7.91 22.99
N TYR A 480 -18.69 8.73 21.95
CA TYR A 480 -17.84 8.44 20.80
C TYR A 480 -16.73 9.47 20.65
N VAL A 481 -15.50 8.99 20.79
CA VAL A 481 -14.30 9.77 20.57
C VAL A 481 -13.39 8.89 19.74
N TYR A 482 -12.94 9.41 18.61
CA TYR A 482 -12.11 8.67 17.66
C TYR A 482 -10.78 9.37 17.48
N THR A 483 -9.70 8.61 17.37
CA THR A 483 -8.40 9.16 16.95
C THR A 483 -8.16 8.79 15.50
N GLY A 484 -7.72 9.71 14.67
CA GLY A 484 -7.46 9.47 13.24
C GLY A 484 -6.05 9.90 12.83
N ASN A 485 -5.71 9.61 11.57
CA ASN A 485 -4.41 9.84 10.95
C ASN A 485 -3.23 9.08 11.60
N VAL A 486 -3.51 8.15 12.51
CA VAL A 486 -2.52 7.21 13.05
C VAL A 486 -3.07 5.80 12.83
N PRO A 487 -2.42 4.99 11.98
CA PRO A 487 -2.99 3.70 11.60
C PRO A 487 -2.95 2.69 12.76
N ASN A 488 -4.01 1.89 12.88
CA ASN A 488 -4.15 0.75 13.79
C ASN A 488 -4.29 1.15 15.27
N LEU A 489 -4.95 2.28 15.54
CA LEU A 489 -5.32 2.60 16.91
C LEU A 489 -6.67 1.96 17.22
N PRO A 490 -6.81 1.20 18.33
CA PRO A 490 -8.12 0.69 18.75
C PRO A 490 -9.16 1.80 18.93
N THR A 491 -8.71 3.05 19.12
CA THR A 491 -9.57 4.22 19.24
C THR A 491 -10.12 4.72 17.89
N GLU A 492 -9.87 4.03 16.77
CA GLU A 492 -10.58 4.20 15.48
C GLU A 492 -11.92 3.41 15.45
N ASP A 493 -12.08 2.44 16.35
CA ASP A 493 -13.21 1.53 16.40
C ASP A 493 -14.39 2.09 17.20
N THR A 494 -15.60 1.67 16.84
CA THR A 494 -16.80 1.96 17.63
C THR A 494 -17.05 0.84 18.63
N PHE A 495 -16.90 1.17 19.92
CA PHE A 495 -17.31 0.33 21.04
C PHE A 495 -18.67 0.78 21.58
N CYS A 496 -19.47 -0.18 22.04
CA CYS A 496 -20.74 0.11 22.71
C CYS A 496 -20.50 0.94 23.97
N PRO A 497 -21.15 2.11 24.14
CA PRO A 497 -20.94 2.97 25.31
C PRO A 497 -21.43 2.35 26.62
N LYS A 498 -22.30 1.32 26.56
CA LYS A 498 -22.87 0.64 27.73
C LYS A 498 -22.03 -0.55 28.20
N CYS A 499 -21.61 -1.42 27.28
CA CYS A 499 -20.95 -2.70 27.63
C CYS A 499 -19.56 -2.88 27.02
N ASN A 500 -19.04 -1.84 26.36
CA ASN A 500 -17.72 -1.81 25.73
C ASN A 500 -17.44 -2.94 24.72
N THR A 501 -18.49 -3.54 24.15
CA THR A 501 -18.34 -4.53 23.08
C THR A 501 -17.99 -3.83 21.77
N LEU A 502 -17.03 -4.38 21.02
CA LEU A 502 -16.69 -3.93 19.68
C LEU A 502 -17.91 -4.07 18.75
N CYS A 503 -18.34 -2.96 18.16
CA CYS A 503 -19.50 -2.91 17.26
C CYS A 503 -19.11 -2.62 15.82
N ILE A 504 -18.10 -1.78 15.59
CA ILE A 504 -17.55 -1.48 14.26
C ILE A 504 -16.04 -1.44 14.36
N ASP A 505 -15.39 -2.28 13.58
CA ASP A 505 -13.93 -2.37 13.43
C ASP A 505 -13.52 -1.62 12.16
N ARG A 506 -12.56 -0.71 12.30
CA ARG A 506 -12.04 0.13 11.23
C ARG A 506 -10.53 -0.05 11.11
N THR A 507 -10.07 -0.34 9.91
CA THR A 507 -8.64 -0.35 9.57
C THR A 507 -8.45 0.37 8.24
N GLY A 508 -8.06 1.65 8.28
CA GLY A 508 -8.03 2.51 7.10
C GLY A 508 -9.43 2.63 6.47
N TYR A 509 -9.55 2.34 5.18
CA TYR A 509 -10.84 2.34 4.46
C TYR A 509 -11.65 1.03 4.60
N LEU A 510 -11.13 0.04 5.34
CA LEU A 510 -11.85 -1.20 5.60
C LEU A 510 -12.72 -1.03 6.85
N VAL A 511 -14.01 -1.24 6.69
CA VAL A 511 -14.99 -1.19 7.78
C VAL A 511 -15.66 -2.56 7.89
N GLN A 512 -15.59 -3.16 9.07
CA GLN A 512 -16.32 -4.37 9.41
C GLN A 512 -17.34 -4.08 10.51
N ARG A 513 -18.61 -4.36 10.24
CA ARG A 513 -19.72 -4.10 11.15
C ARG A 513 -20.14 -5.39 11.86
N TYR A 514 -20.26 -5.31 13.19
CA TYR A 514 -20.77 -6.36 14.07
C TYR A 514 -22.10 -5.97 14.73
N ASP A 515 -22.52 -4.72 14.57
CA ASP A 515 -23.80 -4.23 15.06
C ASP A 515 -24.99 -4.88 14.33
N LYS A 516 -26.13 -4.92 15.02
CA LYS A 516 -27.41 -5.40 14.48
C LYS A 516 -28.28 -4.19 14.18
N ASN A 517 -28.20 -3.69 12.95
CA ASN A 517 -29.00 -2.54 12.48
C ASN A 517 -28.89 -1.31 13.40
N GLY A 518 -27.66 -0.90 13.71
CA GLY A 518 -27.39 0.25 14.58
C GLY A 518 -27.36 -0.08 16.08
N LYS A 519 -27.60 -1.33 16.49
CA LYS A 519 -27.63 -1.74 17.90
C LYS A 519 -26.47 -2.66 18.28
N CYS A 520 -25.99 -2.54 19.51
CA CYS A 520 -24.94 -3.39 20.06
C CYS A 520 -25.34 -4.87 20.01
N PRO A 521 -24.49 -5.78 19.49
CA PRO A 521 -24.83 -7.19 19.36
C PRO A 521 -24.95 -7.93 20.69
N LYS A 522 -24.31 -7.41 21.76
CA LYS A 522 -24.28 -8.03 23.10
C LYS A 522 -25.40 -7.54 24.02
N CYS A 523 -25.63 -6.22 24.08
CA CYS A 523 -26.56 -5.63 25.08
C CYS A 523 -27.74 -4.87 24.46
N GLY A 524 -27.87 -4.84 23.14
CA GLY A 524 -28.98 -4.18 22.44
C GLY A 524 -28.98 -2.65 22.48
N GLN A 525 -28.00 -2.02 23.14
CA GLN A 525 -27.86 -0.56 23.21
C GLN A 525 -27.85 0.05 21.80
N ASP A 526 -28.68 1.07 21.59
CA ASP A 526 -28.64 1.88 20.37
C ASP A 526 -27.31 2.64 20.29
N LEU A 527 -26.61 2.45 19.18
CA LEU A 527 -25.32 3.06 18.92
C LEU A 527 -25.45 4.48 18.35
N ASN A 528 -26.65 4.97 18.07
CA ASN A 528 -26.89 6.26 17.43
C ASN A 528 -26.10 6.36 16.12
N LEU A 529 -26.44 5.54 15.13
CA LEU A 529 -25.77 5.53 13.83
C LEU A 529 -26.75 5.93 12.74
N ILE A 530 -26.25 6.63 11.72
CA ILE A 530 -26.95 6.78 10.46
C ILE A 530 -26.70 5.52 9.60
N LEU A 531 -27.76 4.81 9.22
CA LEU A 531 -27.67 3.47 8.59
C LEU A 531 -27.69 3.46 7.08
#